data_AF-A0A1I6ETZ9-F1
#
_entry.id   AF-A0A1I6ETZ9-F1
#
_cell.length_a   1.000
_cell.length_b   1.000
_cell.length_c   1.000
_cell.angle_alpha   90.00
_cell.angle_beta   90.00
_cell.angle_gamma   90.00
#
_symmetry.space_group_name_H-M   'P 1'
#
loop_
_entity.id
_entity.type
_entity.pdbx_description
1 polymer ?
#
loop_
_entity_poly.entity_id
_entity_poly.type
_entity_poly.pdbx_seq_one_letter_code
_entity_poly.pdbx_strand_id
1 'polypeptide(L)'
;MIRAVLAASALLLATATPASADPTGYLIWDSGAGAWPTQGRSGDWTPPGLFSVREAPEEDNLIRIKGESPDEREFLEIRLYRHDGQRITEGHFEDQKVLVVNHGFGWYDNGGDFDVMHIAYNADGLISEFDGAVEHHYPDNPDSTFRAKISYRR
;
A
#
# COMPACT_ATOMS: atom_id res chain seq x y z
N MET A 1 33.03 63.65 -22.16
CA MET A 1 33.22 62.22 -22.52
C MET A 1 32.52 61.36 -21.47
N ILE A 2 31.87 60.30 -21.93
CA ILE A 2 30.68 59.64 -21.33
C ILE A 2 31.04 58.76 -20.12
N ARG A 3 30.23 58.81 -19.06
CA ARG A 3 30.28 57.91 -17.89
C ARG A 3 29.66 56.57 -18.27
N ALA A 4 30.41 55.48 -18.15
CA ALA A 4 29.90 54.12 -18.33
C ALA A 4 29.20 53.65 -17.03
N VAL A 5 27.95 53.22 -17.15
CA VAL A 5 27.18 52.58 -16.07
C VAL A 5 27.22 51.07 -16.31
N LEU A 6 27.79 50.32 -15.37
CA LEU A 6 27.74 48.86 -15.34
C LEU A 6 26.38 48.43 -14.78
N ALA A 7 25.54 47.80 -15.61
CA ALA A 7 24.32 47.14 -15.17
C ALA A 7 24.66 45.70 -14.74
N ALA A 8 24.45 45.38 -13.47
CA ALA A 8 24.53 44.02 -12.95
C ALA A 8 23.18 43.31 -13.19
N SER A 9 23.16 42.27 -14.02
CA SER A 9 22.00 41.41 -14.20
C SER A 9 21.94 40.39 -13.05
N ALA A 10 20.99 40.55 -12.14
CA ALA A 10 20.68 39.54 -11.13
C ALA A 10 19.85 38.41 -11.77
N LEU A 11 20.41 37.20 -11.81
CA LEU A 11 19.73 36.00 -12.29
C LEU A 11 18.84 35.46 -11.15
N LEU A 12 17.53 35.63 -11.26
CA LEU A 12 16.56 34.99 -10.37
C LEU A 12 16.41 33.53 -10.77
N LEU A 13 17.04 32.63 -10.00
CA LEU A 13 16.77 31.19 -10.07
C LEU A 13 15.39 30.94 -9.44
N ALA A 14 14.36 30.82 -10.28
CA ALA A 14 13.06 30.33 -9.85
C ALA A 14 13.20 28.83 -9.51
N THR A 15 13.20 28.50 -8.22
CA THR A 15 13.04 27.11 -7.78
C THR A 15 11.60 26.71 -8.02
N ALA A 16 11.31 26.19 -9.22
CA ALA A 16 10.06 25.49 -9.45
C ALA A 16 10.00 24.32 -8.47
N THR A 17 9.14 24.42 -7.45
CA THR A 17 8.73 23.25 -6.69
C THR A 17 8.11 22.28 -7.68
N PRO A 18 8.63 21.06 -7.86
CA PRO A 18 7.97 20.08 -8.70
C PRO A 18 6.54 19.93 -8.18
N ALA A 19 5.57 20.06 -9.08
CA ALA A 19 4.20 19.71 -8.76
C ALA A 19 4.23 18.23 -8.36
N SER A 20 3.85 17.93 -7.10
CA SER A 20 3.57 16.56 -6.70
C SER A 20 2.51 16.04 -7.67
N ALA A 21 2.81 14.95 -8.38
CA ALA A 21 1.77 14.26 -9.12
C ALA A 21 0.67 13.86 -8.13
N ASP A 22 -0.59 13.94 -8.55
CA ASP A 22 -1.68 13.43 -7.73
C ASP A 22 -1.48 11.93 -7.52
N PRO A 23 -1.66 11.40 -6.30
CA PRO A 23 -1.54 9.97 -6.06
C PRO A 23 -2.56 9.21 -6.92
N THR A 24 -2.13 8.13 -7.57
CA THR A 24 -2.96 7.27 -8.44
C THR A 24 -2.87 5.80 -8.06
N GLY A 25 -3.93 5.04 -8.35
CA GLY A 25 -4.01 3.63 -7.99
C GLY A 25 -5.33 3.22 -7.35
N TYR A 26 -5.38 1.98 -6.88
CA TYR A 26 -6.56 1.34 -6.31
C TYR A 26 -6.16 0.27 -5.29
N LEU A 27 -7.03 0.01 -4.34
CA LEU A 27 -7.08 -1.22 -3.56
C LEU A 27 -8.47 -1.81 -3.77
N ILE A 28 -8.58 -2.97 -4.40
CA ILE A 28 -9.86 -3.64 -4.67
C ILE A 28 -9.80 -5.01 -4.00
N TRP A 29 -10.86 -5.41 -3.31
CA TRP A 29 -10.95 -6.74 -2.72
C TRP A 29 -12.26 -7.42 -3.04
N ASP A 30 -12.19 -8.74 -3.11
CA ASP A 30 -13.30 -9.66 -3.25
C ASP A 30 -13.30 -10.65 -2.09
N SER A 31 -14.48 -10.90 -1.53
CA SER A 31 -14.63 -11.72 -0.33
C SER A 31 -15.67 -12.80 -0.56
N GLY A 32 -15.29 -14.06 -0.34
CA GLY A 32 -16.24 -15.15 -0.22
C GLY A 32 -17.19 -14.95 0.98
N ALA A 33 -18.35 -15.59 0.95
CA ALA A 33 -19.38 -15.44 2.00
C ALA A 33 -18.87 -15.81 3.40
N GLY A 34 -17.93 -16.76 3.49
CA GLY A 34 -17.27 -17.19 4.73
C GLY A 34 -15.99 -16.42 5.07
N ALA A 35 -15.54 -15.48 4.23
CA ALA A 35 -14.25 -14.82 4.39
C ALA A 35 -14.25 -13.83 5.55
N TRP A 36 -13.80 -14.22 6.74
CA TRP A 36 -13.68 -13.31 7.87
C TRP A 36 -12.36 -12.55 7.83
N PRO A 37 -12.33 -11.23 8.12
CA PRO A 37 -13.37 -10.43 8.79
C PRO A 37 -14.33 -9.67 7.85
N THR A 38 -14.33 -9.95 6.55
CA THR A 38 -15.15 -9.24 5.55
C THR A 38 -16.55 -9.81 5.34
N GLN A 39 -16.77 -11.09 5.64
CA GLN A 39 -18.03 -11.83 5.58
C GLN A 39 -18.82 -11.61 4.28
N GLY A 40 -18.19 -11.85 3.13
CA GLY A 40 -18.82 -11.65 1.81
C GLY A 40 -18.90 -10.20 1.34
N ARG A 41 -18.34 -9.24 2.09
CA ARG A 41 -18.28 -7.84 1.67
C ARG A 41 -17.04 -7.59 0.82
N SER A 42 -17.24 -7.43 -0.48
CA SER A 42 -16.26 -6.93 -1.44
C SER A 42 -16.30 -5.41 -1.50
N GLY A 43 -15.26 -4.77 -2.03
CA GLY A 43 -15.22 -3.31 -2.13
C GLY A 43 -13.94 -2.79 -2.77
N ASP A 44 -13.81 -1.46 -2.78
CA ASP A 44 -12.64 -0.78 -3.28
C ASP A 44 -12.32 0.52 -2.54
N TRP A 45 -11.05 0.91 -2.59
CA TRP A 45 -10.51 2.19 -2.16
C TRP A 45 -9.84 2.87 -3.35
N THR A 46 -10.53 3.88 -3.88
CA THR A 46 -10.07 4.70 -5.01
C THR A 46 -10.46 6.15 -4.72
N PRO A 47 -9.55 7.15 -4.76
CA PRO A 47 -8.12 7.12 -5.10
C PRO A 47 -7.21 6.83 -3.88
N PRO A 48 -5.87 6.70 -4.04
CA PRO A 48 -4.95 6.37 -2.95
C PRO A 48 -4.83 7.41 -1.85
N GLY A 49 -5.44 8.59 -1.96
CA GLY A 49 -5.61 9.46 -0.79
C GLY A 49 -6.41 8.79 0.35
N LEU A 50 -7.14 7.71 0.04
CA LEU A 50 -7.95 6.95 0.97
C LEU A 50 -7.27 5.69 1.53
N PHE A 51 -6.08 5.31 1.01
CA PHE A 51 -5.32 4.18 1.54
C PHE A 51 -3.80 4.39 1.49
N SER A 52 -3.06 3.62 2.26
CA SER A 52 -1.60 3.73 2.34
C SER A 52 -0.94 2.37 2.21
N VAL A 53 0.27 2.35 1.66
CA VAL A 53 1.16 1.18 1.65
C VAL A 53 2.44 1.60 2.35
N ARG A 54 2.81 0.88 3.42
CA ARG A 54 3.98 1.19 4.24
C ARG A 54 4.73 -0.07 4.62
N GLU A 55 6.04 0.01 4.62
CA GLU A 55 6.89 -0.97 5.28
C GLU A 55 6.97 -0.63 6.77
N ALA A 56 6.99 -1.65 7.64
CA ALA A 56 7.24 -1.51 9.07
C ALA A 56 8.41 -2.42 9.48
N PRO A 57 9.67 -1.95 9.36
CA PRO A 57 10.86 -2.73 9.69
C PRO A 57 10.90 -3.26 11.12
N GLU A 58 10.31 -2.52 12.06
CA GLU A 58 10.18 -2.88 13.47
C GLU A 58 9.12 -3.96 13.76
N GLU A 59 8.25 -4.28 12.79
CA GLU A 59 7.22 -5.31 12.87
C GLU A 59 7.52 -6.44 11.86
N ASP A 60 8.69 -7.07 11.99
CA ASP A 60 9.15 -8.19 11.14
C ASP A 60 9.23 -7.84 9.64
N ASN A 61 9.59 -6.60 9.31
CA ASN A 61 9.65 -6.08 7.94
C ASN A 61 8.35 -6.27 7.14
N LEU A 62 7.20 -6.23 7.81
CA LEU A 62 5.91 -6.38 7.13
C LEU A 62 5.63 -5.24 6.15
N ILE A 63 4.78 -5.53 5.17
CA ILE A 63 4.10 -4.51 4.37
C ILE A 63 2.67 -4.37 4.90
N ARG A 64 2.30 -3.15 5.29
CA ARG A 64 0.97 -2.76 5.73
C ARG A 64 0.26 -1.98 4.64
N ILE A 65 -0.89 -2.48 4.19
CA ILE A 65 -1.80 -1.80 3.29
C ILE A 65 -3.04 -1.43 4.10
N LYS A 66 -3.36 -0.15 4.22
CA LYS A 66 -4.46 0.32 5.08
C LYS A 66 -5.33 1.35 4.36
N GLY A 67 -6.61 1.04 4.17
CA GLY A 67 -7.66 1.97 3.75
C GLY A 67 -8.56 2.34 4.92
N GLU A 68 -8.89 3.63 5.06
CA GLU A 68 -9.73 4.15 6.15
C GLU A 68 -10.51 5.37 5.68
N SER A 69 -11.82 5.42 5.97
CA SER A 69 -12.66 6.54 5.57
C SER A 69 -12.37 7.76 6.46
N PRO A 70 -12.59 8.99 5.96
CA PRO A 70 -12.37 10.19 6.77
C PRO A 70 -13.21 10.28 8.05
N ASP A 71 -14.35 9.59 8.09
CA ASP A 71 -15.22 9.47 9.27
C ASP A 71 -14.91 8.24 10.13
N GLU A 72 -13.83 7.52 9.82
CA GLU A 72 -13.33 6.31 10.52
C GLU A 72 -14.34 5.15 10.56
N ARG A 73 -15.42 5.26 9.77
CA ARG A 73 -16.49 4.27 9.75
C ARG A 73 -16.14 3.06 8.92
N GLU A 74 -15.39 3.21 7.83
CA GLU A 74 -14.94 2.11 6.99
C GLU A 74 -13.44 1.94 7.16
N PHE A 75 -13.01 0.71 7.42
CA PHE A 75 -11.62 0.38 7.72
C PHE A 75 -11.27 -0.99 7.14
N LEU A 76 -10.20 -1.06 6.36
CA LEU A 76 -9.60 -2.30 5.92
C LEU A 76 -8.08 -2.21 6.06
N GLU A 77 -7.47 -3.18 6.71
CA GLU A 77 -6.02 -3.32 6.80
C GLU A 77 -5.59 -4.72 6.39
N ILE A 78 -4.59 -4.81 5.54
CA ILE A 78 -3.92 -6.03 5.12
C ILE A 78 -2.47 -5.91 5.57
N ARG A 79 -1.94 -6.92 6.26
CA ARG A 79 -0.51 -7.01 6.57
C ARG A 79 0.06 -8.27 5.96
N LEU A 80 1.12 -8.08 5.18
CA LEU A 80 1.88 -9.13 4.53
C LEU A 80 3.15 -9.38 5.35
N TYR A 81 3.38 -10.62 5.75
CA TYR A 81 4.55 -11.02 6.50
C TYR A 81 5.31 -12.09 5.73
N ARG A 82 6.63 -12.14 5.90
CA ARG A 82 7.40 -13.34 5.60
C ARG A 82 7.69 -14.09 6.89
N HIS A 83 7.53 -15.41 6.90
CA HIS A 83 7.86 -16.23 8.07
C HIS A 83 9.34 -16.17 8.45
N ASP A 84 10.21 -15.93 7.47
CA ASP A 84 11.64 -15.77 7.70
C ASP A 84 12.04 -14.36 8.21
N GLY A 85 11.06 -13.46 8.35
CA GLY A 85 11.27 -12.08 8.81
C GLY A 85 12.14 -11.24 7.88
N GLN A 86 12.49 -11.72 6.69
CA GLN A 86 13.22 -10.93 5.73
C GLN A 86 12.31 -9.84 5.15
N ARG A 87 12.95 -8.78 4.67
CA ARG A 87 12.26 -7.74 3.91
C ARG A 87 11.50 -8.33 2.73
N ILE A 88 10.27 -7.89 2.54
CA ILE A 88 9.48 -8.24 1.37
C ILE A 88 10.01 -7.45 0.17
N THR A 89 10.36 -8.18 -0.90
CA THR A 89 10.80 -7.64 -2.19
C THR A 89 9.83 -8.06 -3.28
N GLU A 90 10.09 -7.69 -4.53
CA GLU A 90 9.36 -8.25 -5.66
C GLU A 90 9.52 -9.78 -5.70
N GLY A 91 8.43 -10.49 -5.99
CA GLY A 91 8.38 -11.94 -5.99
C GLY A 91 7.00 -12.52 -5.69
N HIS A 92 6.94 -13.84 -5.75
CA HIS A 92 5.80 -14.66 -5.35
C HIS A 92 6.11 -15.32 -4.02
N PHE A 93 5.18 -15.25 -3.06
CA PHE A 93 5.35 -15.74 -1.71
C PHE A 93 4.18 -16.65 -1.35
N GLU A 94 4.45 -17.95 -1.30
CA GLU A 94 3.49 -18.98 -0.90
C GLU A 94 3.66 -19.33 0.59
N ASP A 95 2.59 -19.83 1.20
CA ASP A 95 2.59 -20.35 2.58
C ASP A 95 3.14 -19.31 3.59
N GLN A 96 2.68 -18.07 3.47
CA GLN A 96 3.09 -16.96 4.32
C GLN A 96 1.99 -16.51 5.27
N LYS A 97 2.39 -15.69 6.25
CA LYS A 97 1.45 -15.08 7.18
C LYS A 97 0.82 -13.83 6.57
N VAL A 98 -0.51 -13.81 6.50
CA VAL A 98 -1.31 -12.67 6.07
C VAL A 98 -2.33 -12.33 7.15
N LEU A 99 -2.39 -11.06 7.55
CA LEU A 99 -3.47 -10.56 8.41
C LEU A 99 -4.42 -9.73 7.58
N VAL A 100 -5.72 -10.02 7.68
CA VAL A 100 -6.77 -9.10 7.23
C VAL A 100 -7.51 -8.61 8.47
N VAL A 101 -7.68 -7.29 8.59
CA VAL A 101 -8.45 -6.62 9.63
C VAL A 101 -9.52 -5.76 8.99
N ASN A 102 -10.76 -5.87 9.47
CA ASN A 102 -11.90 -5.11 9.01
C ASN A 102 -12.72 -4.67 10.24
N HIS A 103 -12.99 -3.36 10.37
CA HIS A 103 -13.75 -2.79 11.50
C HIS A 103 -13.31 -3.28 12.91
N GLY A 104 -12.00 -3.43 13.13
CA GLY A 104 -11.43 -3.84 14.43
C GLY A 104 -11.39 -5.35 14.70
N PHE A 105 -11.92 -6.17 13.80
CA PHE A 105 -11.79 -7.63 13.85
C PHE A 105 -10.76 -8.08 12.83
N GLY A 106 -9.91 -9.05 13.19
CA GLY A 106 -8.88 -9.54 12.28
C GLY A 106 -8.68 -11.04 12.37
N TRP A 107 -8.10 -11.59 11.30
CA TRP A 107 -7.68 -12.98 11.22
C TRP A 107 -6.34 -13.15 10.55
N TYR A 108 -5.47 -13.91 11.19
CA TYR A 108 -4.22 -14.37 10.61
C TYR A 108 -4.46 -15.67 9.84
N ASP A 109 -4.22 -15.64 8.55
CA ASP A 109 -3.91 -16.81 7.76
C ASP A 109 -2.40 -17.06 7.85
N ASN A 110 -1.96 -18.27 8.20
CA ASN A 110 -0.53 -18.62 8.26
C ASN A 110 -0.03 -19.35 7.01
N GLY A 111 -0.94 -19.66 6.07
CA GLY A 111 -0.64 -20.25 4.78
C GLY A 111 -1.25 -19.43 3.63
N GLY A 112 -1.31 -18.11 3.80
CA GLY A 112 -1.79 -17.19 2.78
C GLY A 112 -0.71 -16.92 1.74
N ASP A 113 -1.15 -16.54 0.54
CA ASP A 113 -0.26 -16.31 -0.59
C ASP A 113 -0.30 -14.85 -1.01
N PHE A 114 0.83 -14.29 -1.41
CA PHE A 114 0.86 -12.96 -1.99
C PHE A 114 1.94 -12.78 -3.05
N ASP A 115 1.63 -11.90 -4.00
CA ASP A 115 2.52 -11.44 -5.05
C ASP A 115 2.89 -9.98 -4.80
N VAL A 116 4.16 -9.66 -4.97
CA VAL A 116 4.65 -8.29 -5.12
C VAL A 116 5.23 -8.17 -6.52
N MET A 117 4.46 -7.59 -7.43
CA MET A 117 4.85 -7.43 -8.82
C MET A 117 5.80 -6.25 -9.04
N HIS A 118 5.67 -5.21 -8.21
CA HIS A 118 6.51 -4.02 -8.27
C HIS A 118 6.58 -3.37 -6.89
N ILE A 119 7.77 -2.94 -6.47
CA ILE A 119 7.94 -2.10 -5.28
C ILE A 119 9.07 -1.09 -5.47
N ALA A 120 8.75 0.19 -5.28
CA ALA A 120 9.74 1.26 -5.34
C ALA A 120 9.64 2.16 -4.11
N TYR A 121 10.77 2.80 -3.79
CA TYR A 121 10.93 3.66 -2.63
C TYR A 121 11.35 5.06 -3.08
N ASN A 122 10.83 6.08 -2.40
CA ASN A 122 11.28 7.45 -2.59
C ASN A 122 12.62 7.71 -1.87
N ALA A 123 13.13 8.94 -2.00
CA ALA A 123 14.39 9.36 -1.41
C ALA A 123 14.43 9.25 0.13
N ASP A 124 13.26 9.24 0.79
CA ASP A 124 13.13 9.09 2.25
C ASP A 124 13.03 7.62 2.68
N GLY A 125 13.12 6.67 1.73
CA GLY A 125 13.00 5.24 2.01
C GLY A 125 11.57 4.77 2.27
N LEU A 126 10.56 5.57 1.95
CA LEU A 126 9.15 5.18 2.04
C LEU A 126 8.69 4.56 0.72
N ILE A 127 7.81 3.57 0.78
CA ILE A 127 7.19 3.00 -0.42
C ILE A 127 6.46 4.10 -1.19
N SER A 128 6.89 4.35 -2.43
CA SER A 128 6.28 5.31 -3.36
C SER A 128 5.49 4.62 -4.45
N GLU A 129 5.86 3.37 -4.78
CA GLU A 129 5.15 2.55 -5.73
C GLU A 129 4.99 1.13 -5.20
N PHE A 130 3.81 0.54 -5.39
CA PHE A 130 3.55 -0.85 -5.04
C PHE A 130 2.48 -1.42 -5.96
N ASP A 131 2.74 -2.58 -6.56
CA ASP A 131 1.71 -3.42 -7.16
C ASP A 131 1.77 -4.81 -6.53
N GLY A 132 0.62 -5.31 -6.10
CA GLY A 132 0.55 -6.60 -5.43
C GLY A 132 -0.81 -7.26 -5.51
N ALA A 133 -0.82 -8.54 -5.21
CA ALA A 133 -2.03 -9.33 -5.02
C ALA A 133 -1.89 -10.19 -3.76
N VAL A 134 -3.01 -10.49 -3.10
CA VAL A 134 -3.03 -11.32 -1.90
C VAL A 134 -4.23 -12.25 -1.93
N GLU A 135 -4.03 -13.46 -1.44
CA GLU A 135 -5.06 -14.44 -1.13
C GLU A 135 -4.94 -14.85 0.35
N HIS A 136 -6.05 -14.83 1.06
CA HIS A 136 -6.16 -15.08 2.51
C HIS A 136 -7.40 -15.92 2.80
N HIS A 137 -7.33 -16.83 3.78
CA HIS A 137 -8.39 -17.78 4.11
C HIS A 137 -8.85 -17.71 5.57
N TYR A 138 -10.12 -18.09 5.80
CA TYR A 138 -10.71 -18.19 7.14
C TYR A 138 -11.65 -19.39 7.35
N PRO A 139 -11.26 -20.37 8.16
CA PRO A 139 -10.15 -21.32 7.91
C PRO A 139 -10.30 -22.06 6.58
N ASP A 140 -9.32 -22.88 6.16
CA ASP A 140 -9.27 -23.62 4.87
C ASP A 140 -10.59 -24.20 4.37
N ASN A 141 -11.36 -23.36 3.68
CA ASN A 141 -12.56 -23.72 2.96
C ASN A 141 -12.74 -22.76 1.77
N PRO A 142 -13.31 -23.22 0.64
CA PRO A 142 -13.36 -22.43 -0.60
C PRO A 142 -14.16 -21.12 -0.49
N ASP A 143 -15.17 -21.08 0.39
CA ASP A 143 -16.04 -19.92 0.55
C ASP A 143 -15.45 -18.85 1.49
N SER A 144 -14.27 -19.13 2.08
CA SER A 144 -13.61 -18.26 3.04
C SER A 144 -12.52 -17.37 2.47
N THR A 145 -12.33 -17.40 1.16
CA THR A 145 -11.21 -16.66 0.57
C THR A 145 -11.50 -15.17 0.51
N PHE A 146 -10.56 -14.38 1.00
CA PHE A 146 -10.39 -12.96 0.73
C PHE A 146 -9.29 -12.80 -0.33
N ARG A 147 -9.55 -12.02 -1.37
CA ARG A 147 -8.57 -11.67 -2.41
C ARG A 147 -8.49 -10.17 -2.55
N ALA A 148 -7.29 -9.61 -2.64
CA ALA A 148 -7.14 -8.20 -2.98
C ALA A 148 -6.10 -7.95 -4.06
N LYS A 149 -6.32 -6.89 -4.83
CA LYS A 149 -5.38 -6.34 -5.81
C LYS A 149 -5.07 -4.91 -5.41
N ILE A 150 -3.79 -4.57 -5.44
CA ILE A 150 -3.27 -3.29 -4.99
C ILE A 150 -2.43 -2.70 -6.11
N SER A 151 -2.69 -1.44 -6.42
CA SER A 151 -1.80 -0.58 -7.20
C SER A 151 -1.72 0.76 -6.50
N TYR A 152 -0.51 1.18 -6.14
CA TYR A 152 -0.25 2.38 -5.36
C TYR A 152 0.86 3.19 -6.01
N ARG A 153 0.63 4.49 -6.25
CA ARG A 153 1.62 5.44 -6.76
C ARG A 153 1.48 6.78 -6.07
N ARG A 154 2.59 7.32 -5.55
CA ARG A 154 2.65 8.63 -4.88
C ARG A 154 3.92 9.40 -5.20
#